data_AF-A0A132TTD1-F1
#
_entry.id   AF-A0A132TTD1-F1
#
_cell.length_a   1.000
_cell.length_b   1.000
_cell.length_c   1.000
_cell.angle_alpha   90.00
_cell.angle_beta   90.00
_cell.angle_gamma   90.00
#
_symmetry.space_group_name_H-M   'P 1'
#
loop_
_entity.id
_entity.type
_entity.pdbx_description
1 polymer ?
#
loop_
_entity_poly.entity_id
_entity_poly.type
_entity_poly.pdbx_seq_one_letter_code
_entity_poly.pdbx_strand_id
1 'polypeptide(L)'
;MSLIGCGLDEDGISGYINPLMIDERFQRQGIAVTAMRLIMNDLICKYHVPCIHINHRKENHAAMRLYERLGFFVYSETDKEFCRSYMVDYGVQILSLREHPEWADECREFLLEHFNSRVSL
;
A
#
# COMPACT_ATOMS: atom_id res chain seq x y z
N MET A 1 -1.43 20.74 -11.87
CA MET A 1 -2.54 20.21 -11.04
C MET A 1 -2.36 18.71 -10.98
N SER A 2 -2.10 18.18 -9.79
CA SER A 2 -1.81 16.75 -9.59
C SER A 2 -3.05 16.11 -8.99
N LEU A 3 -3.73 15.24 -9.75
CA LEU A 3 -4.80 14.41 -9.22
C LEU A 3 -4.15 13.12 -8.69
N ILE A 4 -4.36 12.83 -7.42
CA ILE A 4 -3.97 11.56 -6.81
C ILE A 4 -5.24 10.78 -6.60
N GLY A 5 -5.33 9.58 -7.20
CA GLY A 5 -6.41 8.64 -6.94
C GLY A 5 -5.86 7.40 -6.25
N CYS A 6 -6.53 6.95 -5.19
CA CYS A 6 -6.27 5.67 -4.55
C CYS A 6 -7.58 5.09 -4.03
N GLY A 7 -7.61 3.77 -3.82
CA GLY A 7 -8.77 3.08 -3.29
C GLY A 7 -8.56 1.57 -3.21
N LEU A 8 -9.67 0.86 -3.03
CA LEU A 8 -9.70 -0.60 -3.15
C LEU A 8 -9.80 -1.01 -4.61
N ASP A 9 -9.09 -2.06 -4.97
CA ASP A 9 -9.17 -2.71 -6.27
C ASP A 9 -10.53 -3.42 -6.44
N GLU A 10 -10.80 -3.96 -7.63
CA GLU A 10 -12.06 -4.64 -7.96
C GLU A 10 -12.36 -5.86 -7.06
N ASP A 11 -11.32 -6.44 -6.45
CA ASP A 11 -11.44 -7.55 -5.50
C ASP A 11 -11.97 -7.11 -4.11
N GLY A 12 -12.03 -5.81 -3.84
CA GLY A 12 -12.47 -5.24 -2.57
C GLY A 12 -11.54 -5.48 -1.38
N ILE A 13 -10.36 -6.05 -1.61
CA ILE A 13 -9.38 -6.38 -0.55
C ILE A 13 -8.02 -5.75 -0.80
N SER A 14 -7.57 -5.64 -2.05
CA SER A 14 -6.28 -5.07 -2.43
C SER A 14 -6.41 -3.56 -2.61
N GLY A 15 -5.33 -2.81 -2.35
CA GLY A 15 -5.29 -1.38 -2.62
C GLY A 15 -4.75 -1.07 -4.01
N TYR A 16 -5.15 0.05 -4.60
CA TYR A 16 -4.51 0.59 -5.80
C TYR A 16 -4.13 2.06 -5.63
N ILE A 17 -3.07 2.47 -6.31
CA ILE A 17 -2.66 3.88 -6.42
C ILE A 17 -2.49 4.23 -7.90
N ASN A 18 -3.22 5.25 -8.34
CA ASN A 18 -3.01 5.82 -9.67
C ASN A 18 -1.66 6.56 -9.74
N PRO A 19 -0.97 6.53 -10.89
CA PRO A 19 0.32 7.20 -11.03
C PRO A 19 0.30 8.66 -10.59
N LEU A 20 1.21 9.01 -9.69
CA LEU A 20 1.40 10.36 -9.20
C LEU A 20 2.22 11.19 -10.18
N MET A 21 1.76 12.40 -10.49
CA MET A 21 2.53 13.39 -11.23
C MET A 21 2.90 14.53 -10.31
N ILE A 22 4.19 14.83 -10.17
CA ILE A 22 4.68 16.03 -9.49
C ILE A 22 5.16 17.01 -10.54
N ASP A 23 4.66 18.25 -10.47
CA ASP A 23 5.09 19.34 -11.34
C ASP A 23 6.62 19.48 -11.25
N GLU A 24 7.26 19.69 -12.40
CA GLU A 24 8.71 19.69 -12.56
C GLU A 24 9.41 20.65 -11.56
N ARG A 25 8.79 21.79 -11.26
CA ARG A 25 9.32 22.80 -10.34
C ARG A 25 9.47 22.28 -8.90
N PHE A 26 8.73 21.24 -8.53
CA PHE A 26 8.70 20.65 -7.20
C PHE A 26 9.31 19.24 -7.16
N GLN A 27 9.89 18.76 -8.26
CA GLN A 27 10.57 17.47 -8.27
C GLN A 27 11.90 17.52 -7.51
N ARG A 28 12.45 16.33 -7.19
CA ARG A 28 13.73 16.13 -6.46
C ARG A 28 13.78 16.69 -5.03
N GLN A 29 12.63 17.10 -4.47
CA GLN A 29 12.49 17.59 -3.10
C GLN A 29 11.91 16.54 -2.13
N GLY A 30 11.78 15.28 -2.56
CA GLY A 30 11.21 14.19 -1.74
C GLY A 30 9.69 14.22 -1.59
N ILE A 31 9.01 15.15 -2.27
CA ILE A 31 7.53 15.30 -2.22
C ILE A 31 6.83 14.01 -2.66
N ALA A 32 7.26 13.41 -3.78
CA ALA A 32 6.67 12.15 -4.27
C ALA A 32 6.78 11.00 -3.26
N VAL A 33 7.95 10.87 -2.59
CA VAL A 33 8.17 9.85 -1.55
C VAL A 33 7.21 10.07 -0.38
N THR A 34 7.06 11.31 0.06
CA THR A 34 6.19 11.67 1.19
C THR A 34 4.73 11.42 0.86
N ALA A 35 4.28 11.86 -0.32
CA ALA A 35 2.91 11.62 -0.79
C ALA A 35 2.61 10.12 -0.88
N MET A 36 3.50 9.32 -1.49
CA MET A 36 3.32 7.88 -1.60
C MET A 36 3.20 7.21 -0.23
N ARG A 37 4.05 7.56 0.74
CA ARG A 37 3.97 7.00 2.10
C ARG A 37 2.65 7.33 2.80
N LEU A 38 2.16 8.56 2.65
CA LEU A 38 0.88 8.97 3.23
C LEU A 38 -0.27 8.17 2.62
N ILE A 39 -0.28 7.99 1.30
CA ILE A 39 -1.32 7.21 0.61
C ILE A 39 -1.24 5.73 0.99
N MET A 40 -0.04 5.15 0.99
CA MET A 40 0.15 3.75 1.41
C MET A 40 -0.34 3.56 2.85
N ASN A 41 -0.01 4.47 3.76
CA ASN A 41 -0.45 4.40 5.15
C ASN A 41 -1.98 4.56 5.27
N ASP A 42 -2.61 5.43 4.49
CA ASP A 42 -4.07 5.53 4.44
C ASP A 42 -4.70 4.21 3.99
N LEU A 43 -4.21 3.61 2.89
CA LEU A 43 -4.71 2.34 2.39
C LEU A 43 -4.55 1.20 3.41
N ILE A 44 -3.38 1.10 4.02
CA ILE A 44 -3.05 0.08 5.02
C ILE A 44 -3.91 0.25 6.27
N CYS A 45 -3.94 1.45 6.87
CA CYS A 45 -4.60 1.64 8.17
C CYS A 45 -6.12 1.70 8.05
N LYS A 46 -6.65 2.26 6.97
CA LYS A 46 -8.10 2.45 6.81
C LYS A 46 -8.77 1.20 6.26
N TYR A 47 -8.16 0.55 5.27
CA TYR A 47 -8.78 -0.55 4.55
C TYR A 47 -8.13 -1.91 4.85
N HIS A 48 -7.03 -1.95 5.61
CA HIS A 48 -6.33 -3.19 5.99
C HIS A 48 -5.95 -4.05 4.79
N VAL A 49 -5.57 -3.41 3.69
CA VAL A 49 -5.22 -4.12 2.45
C VAL A 49 -3.98 -5.00 2.67
N PRO A 50 -3.94 -6.24 2.13
CA PRO A 50 -2.78 -7.12 2.25
C PRO A 50 -1.67 -6.71 1.26
N CYS A 51 -2.02 -5.97 0.21
CA CYS A 51 -1.10 -5.47 -0.78
C CYS A 51 -1.62 -4.19 -1.44
N ILE A 52 -0.71 -3.48 -2.13
CA ILE A 52 -1.01 -2.28 -2.91
C ILE A 52 -0.44 -2.43 -4.32
N HIS A 53 -1.27 -2.18 -5.33
CA HIS A 53 -0.91 -2.24 -6.75
C HIS A 53 -0.68 -0.85 -7.36
N ILE A 54 0.32 -0.77 -8.22
CA ILE A 54 0.62 0.42 -9.02
C ILE A 54 1.25 0.04 -10.35
N ASN A 55 0.84 0.73 -11.42
CA ASN A 55 1.36 0.51 -12.76
C ASN A 55 2.15 1.74 -13.22
N HIS A 56 3.19 1.53 -14.03
CA HIS A 56 3.88 2.62 -14.70
C HIS A 56 4.44 2.23 -16.06
N ARG A 57 4.58 3.23 -16.94
CA ARG A 57 5.25 3.10 -18.23
C ARG A 57 6.69 2.61 -18.06
N LYS A 58 7.17 1.71 -18.94
CA LYS A 58 8.53 1.17 -18.88
C LYS A 58 9.60 2.26 -19.03
N GLU A 59 9.29 3.31 -19.78
CA GLU A 59 10.16 4.46 -20.03
C GLU A 59 10.22 5.43 -18.82
N ASN A 60 9.30 5.30 -17.86
CA ASN A 60 9.27 6.15 -16.68
C ASN A 60 10.25 5.63 -15.60
N HIS A 61 11.54 5.81 -15.87
CA HIS A 61 12.62 5.39 -14.97
C HIS A 61 12.60 6.13 -13.62
N ALA A 62 11.99 7.32 -13.55
CA ALA A 62 11.84 8.04 -12.28
C ALA A 62 10.85 7.34 -11.35
N ALA A 63 9.68 6.94 -11.87
CA ALA A 63 8.69 6.16 -11.14
C ALA A 63 9.25 4.78 -10.75
N MET A 64 9.93 4.11 -11.67
CA MET A 64 10.61 2.83 -11.42
C MET A 64 11.49 2.88 -10.17
N ARG A 65 12.46 3.81 -10.14
CA ARG A 65 13.37 3.96 -8.99
C ARG A 65 12.66 4.36 -7.70
N LEU A 66 11.61 5.19 -7.80
CA LEU A 66 10.81 5.59 -6.65
C LEU A 66 10.11 4.38 -6.03
N TYR A 67 9.41 3.59 -6.84
CA TYR A 67 8.62 2.45 -6.35
C TYR A 67 9.51 1.33 -5.82
N GLU A 68 10.63 1.03 -6.48
CA GLU A 68 11.63 0.08 -5.97
C GLU A 68 12.16 0.49 -4.59
N ARG A 69 12.50 1.77 -4.43
CA ARG A 69 12.96 2.30 -3.13
C ARG A 69 11.88 2.22 -2.04
N LEU A 70 10.60 2.23 -2.41
CA LEU A 70 9.48 2.08 -1.49
C LEU A 70 9.13 0.61 -1.21
N GLY A 71 9.81 -0.35 -1.82
CA GLY A 71 9.60 -1.79 -1.60
C GLY A 71 8.62 -2.45 -2.57
N PHE A 72 8.21 -1.76 -3.64
CA PHE A 72 7.37 -2.37 -4.66
C PHE A 72 8.20 -3.27 -5.59
N PHE A 73 7.74 -4.51 -5.80
CA PHE A 73 8.32 -5.45 -6.75
C PHE A 73 7.42 -5.61 -7.99
N VAL A 74 8.02 -5.96 -9.14
CA VAL A 74 7.28 -6.28 -10.36
C VAL A 74 6.67 -7.67 -10.22
N TYR A 75 5.36 -7.80 -10.46
CA TYR A 75 4.67 -9.09 -10.47
C TYR A 75 4.07 -9.43 -11.83
N SER A 76 3.92 -8.44 -12.72
CA SER A 76 3.45 -8.61 -14.08
C SER A 76 3.97 -7.47 -14.96
N GLU A 77 3.97 -7.68 -16.26
CA GLU A 77 4.29 -6.64 -17.25
C GLU A 77 3.46 -6.82 -18.52
N THR A 78 3.26 -5.70 -19.21
CA THR A 78 2.75 -5.66 -20.58
C THR A 78 3.85 -5.15 -21.51
N ASP A 79 3.56 -4.98 -22.80
CA ASP A 79 4.51 -4.35 -23.73
C ASP A 79 4.89 -2.92 -23.28
N LYS A 80 3.99 -2.21 -22.60
CA LYS A 80 4.14 -0.78 -22.30
C LYS A 80 4.33 -0.46 -20.83
N GLU A 81 3.97 -1.37 -19.92
CA GLU A 81 3.87 -1.06 -18.50
C GLU A 81 4.45 -2.18 -17.63
N PHE A 82 5.02 -1.78 -16.50
CA PHE A 82 5.28 -2.66 -15.37
C PHE A 82 4.13 -2.54 -14.38
N CYS A 83 3.62 -3.68 -13.94
CA CYS A 83 2.67 -3.79 -12.83
C CYS A 83 3.44 -4.19 -11.58
N ARG A 84 3.31 -3.38 -10.53
CA ARG A 84 4.06 -3.55 -9.29
C ARG A 84 3.15 -3.74 -8.09
N SER A 85 3.63 -4.52 -7.12
CA SER A 85 2.95 -4.78 -5.87
C SER A 85 3.84 -4.44 -4.69
N TYR A 86 3.24 -3.91 -3.63
CA TYR A 86 3.84 -3.82 -2.30
C TYR A 86 3.05 -4.74 -1.38
N MET A 87 3.71 -5.71 -0.75
CA MET A 87 3.07 -6.59 0.23
C MET A 87 3.15 -5.96 1.62
N VAL A 88 2.01 -5.94 2.32
CA VAL A 88 1.93 -5.41 3.67
C VAL A 88 2.22 -6.55 4.64
N ASP A 89 3.31 -6.42 5.38
CA ASP A 89 3.62 -7.32 6.47
C ASP A 89 3.00 -6.78 7.76
N TYR A 90 1.88 -7.36 8.17
CA TYR A 90 1.24 -7.04 9.45
C TYR A 90 1.94 -7.72 10.64
N GLY A 91 2.94 -8.58 10.42
CA GLY A 91 3.61 -9.38 11.45
C GLY A 91 2.73 -10.45 12.11
N VAL A 92 1.40 -10.34 11.98
CA VAL A 92 0.38 -11.25 12.49
C VAL A 92 -0.65 -11.47 11.38
N GLN A 93 -0.71 -12.68 10.83
CA GLN A 93 -1.81 -13.10 9.97
C GLN A 93 -2.97 -13.56 10.85
N ILE A 94 -4.07 -12.83 10.85
CA ILE A 94 -5.33 -13.35 11.38
C ILE A 94 -5.80 -14.39 10.35
N LEU A 95 -5.52 -15.66 10.60
CA LEU A 95 -6.18 -16.76 9.89
C LEU A 95 -7.68 -16.53 10.06
N SER A 96 -8.39 -16.55 8.94
CA SER A 96 -9.83 -16.32 8.89
C SER A 96 -10.53 -17.05 10.04
N LEU A 97 -11.19 -16.31 10.94
CA LEU A 97 -12.03 -16.87 12.01
C LEU A 97 -13.15 -17.79 11.47
N ARG A 98 -13.31 -17.84 10.15
CA ARG A 98 -14.21 -18.77 9.46
C ARG A 98 -13.72 -20.22 9.51
N GLU A 99 -12.40 -20.42 9.62
CA GLU A 99 -11.79 -21.75 9.75
C GLU A 99 -11.62 -22.15 11.23
N HIS A 100 -11.36 -21.16 12.10
CA HIS A 100 -11.15 -21.34 13.54
C HIS A 100 -11.91 -20.26 14.35
N PRO A 101 -13.25 -20.36 14.45
CA PRO A 101 -14.06 -19.36 15.16
C PRO A 101 -13.76 -19.31 16.66
N GLU A 102 -13.19 -20.37 17.23
CA GLU A 102 -12.81 -20.47 18.63
C GLU A 102 -11.70 -19.49 19.04
N TRP A 103 -10.92 -18.96 18.09
CA TRP A 103 -9.85 -17.99 18.36
C TRP A 103 -10.33 -16.54 18.32
N ALA A 104 -11.62 -16.29 18.10
CA ALA A 104 -12.15 -14.94 17.91
C ALA A 104 -11.90 -14.02 19.11
N ASP A 105 -12.09 -14.53 20.32
CA ASP A 105 -11.94 -13.74 21.55
C ASP A 105 -10.46 -13.48 21.85
N GLU A 106 -9.59 -14.47 21.68
CA GLU A 106 -8.14 -14.32 21.87
C GLU A 106 -7.51 -13.39 20.82
N CYS A 107 -7.90 -13.52 19.55
CA CYS A 107 -7.50 -12.58 18.50
C CYS A 107 -8.00 -11.17 18.81
N ARG A 108 -9.24 -11.01 19.29
CA ARG A 108 -9.80 -9.71 19.68
C ARG A 108 -8.99 -9.08 20.81
N GLU A 109 -8.67 -9.82 21.86
CA GLU A 109 -7.86 -9.32 22.98
C GLU A 109 -6.45 -8.91 22.51
N PHE A 110 -5.79 -9.76 21.73
CA PHE A 110 -4.46 -9.47 21.20
C PHE A 110 -4.44 -8.23 20.30
N LEU A 111 -5.45 -8.07 19.43
CA LEU A 111 -5.58 -6.89 18.57
C LEU A 111 -5.86 -5.63 19.41
N LEU A 112 -6.72 -5.72 20.42
CA LEU A 112 -7.02 -4.60 21.31
C LEU A 112 -5.75 -4.15 22.07
N GLU A 113 -4.94 -5.07 22.58
CA GLU A 113 -3.67 -4.74 23.22
C GLU A 113 -2.68 -4.09 22.25
N HIS A 114 -2.54 -4.67 21.05
CA HIS A 114 -1.63 -4.14 20.03
C HIS A 114 -2.01 -2.72 19.59
N PHE A 115 -3.29 -2.46 19.33
CA PHE A 115 -3.75 -1.14 18.89
C PHE A 115 -3.79 -0.11 20.01
N ASN A 116 -4.19 -0.49 21.24
CA ASN A 116 -4.24 0.45 22.37
C ASN A 116 -2.83 0.87 22.85
N SER A 117 -1.83 0.00 22.73
CA SER A 117 -0.44 0.35 23.05
C SER A 117 0.14 1.46 22.15
N ARG A 118 -0.42 1.66 20.95
CA ARG A 118 0.02 2.68 19.98
C ARG A 118 -0.74 4.00 20.06
N VAL A 119 -1.80 4.10 20.87
CA VAL A 119 -2.58 5.35 21.08
C VAL A 119 -2.09 6.14 22.30
N SER A 120 -1.14 5.58 23.07
CA SER A 120 -0.64 6.19 24.32
C SER A 120 0.70 6.95 24.19
N LEU A 121 1.07 7.43 22.99
CA LEU A 121 2.25 8.28 22.77
C LEU A 121 1.89 9.55 21.97
#